data_AF-A0A2S5GD74-F1
#
_entry.id   AF-A0A2S5GD74-F1
#
_cell.length_a   1.000
_cell.length_b   1.000
_cell.length_c   1.000
_cell.angle_alpha   90.00
_cell.angle_beta   90.00
_cell.angle_gamma   90.00
#
_symmetry.space_group_name_H-M   'P 1'
#
loop_
_entity.id
_entity.type
_entity.pdbx_description
1 polymer ?
#
loop_
_entity_poly.entity_id
_entity_poly.type
_entity_poly.pdbx_seq_one_letter_code
_entity_poly.pdbx_strand_id
1 'polypeptide(L)'
;MIDYTYFQKQLEQDYTQQTVEPVVNCIKVASSQLTEELRSCKHCSPYDIKRLQHAVKAIEREVLSHKPNSRVLFHMLKRVQNMVDSIKKTPEVLMAYIRWQSLVEMSIKSSLV
;
A
#
# COMPACT_ATOMS: atom_id res chain seq x y z
N MET A 1 40.75 20.08 -4.50
CA MET A 1 40.43 18.96 -3.60
C MET A 1 38.96 18.67 -3.80
N ILE A 2 38.61 17.52 -4.39
CA ILE A 2 37.21 17.17 -4.65
C ILE A 2 36.55 16.90 -3.29
N ASP A 3 35.45 17.58 -3.00
CA ASP A 3 34.73 17.42 -1.74
C ASP A 3 33.92 16.12 -1.78
N TYR A 4 34.54 15.04 -1.32
CA TYR A 4 33.94 13.71 -1.28
C TYR A 4 32.68 13.65 -0.40
N THR A 5 32.51 14.57 0.55
CA THR A 5 31.33 14.58 1.44
C THR A 5 30.07 15.08 0.73
N TYR A 6 30.22 15.97 -0.24
CA TYR A 6 29.13 16.43 -1.10
C TYR A 6 28.61 15.29 -1.99
N PHE A 7 29.51 14.55 -2.63
CA PHE A 7 29.15 13.41 -3.49
C PHE A 7 28.54 12.24 -2.70
N GLN A 8 29.02 11.97 -1.48
CA GLN A 8 28.40 10.95 -0.62
C GLN A 8 26.97 11.30 -0.25
N LYS A 9 26.70 12.55 0.16
CA LYS A 9 25.33 12.99 0.48
C LYS A 9 24.41 12.93 -0.74
N GLN A 10 24.91 13.28 -1.91
CA GLN A 10 24.12 13.26 -3.14
C GLN A 10 23.84 11.81 -3.61
N LEU A 11 24.82 10.91 -3.49
CA LEU A 11 24.61 9.48 -3.73
C LEU A 11 23.65 8.84 -2.73
N GLU A 12 23.75 9.18 -1.45
CA GLU A 12 22.80 8.70 -0.43
C GLU A 12 21.38 9.19 -0.71
N GLN A 13 21.21 10.47 -1.10
CA GLN A 13 19.92 11.04 -1.49
C GLN A 13 19.34 10.35 -2.74
N ASP A 14 20.15 10.16 -3.78
CA ASP A 14 19.73 9.48 -5.02
C ASP A 14 19.37 8.01 -4.75
N TYR A 15 20.10 7.31 -3.86
CA TYR A 15 19.79 5.93 -3.47
C TYR A 15 18.47 5.84 -2.68
N THR A 16 18.22 6.77 -1.76
CA THR A 16 16.93 6.85 -1.06
C THR A 16 15.77 7.23 -1.97
N GLN A 17 15.97 8.05 -3.00
CA GLN A 17 14.92 8.39 -3.96
C GLN A 17 14.61 7.23 -4.93
N GLN A 18 15.62 6.52 -5.42
CA GLN A 18 15.43 5.37 -6.32
C GLN A 18 14.78 4.14 -5.65
N THR A 19 14.84 4.03 -4.32
CA THR A 19 14.30 2.87 -3.58
C THR A 19 12.84 3.04 -3.15
N VAL A 20 12.34 4.28 -3.04
CA VAL A 20 10.94 4.57 -2.62
C VAL A 20 9.96 4.49 -3.79
N GLU A 21 10.36 4.89 -5.00
CA GLU A 21 9.53 4.83 -6.21
C GLU A 21 9.04 3.42 -6.62
N PRO A 22 9.85 2.35 -6.57
CA PRO A 22 9.39 1.02 -6.99
C PRO A 22 8.32 0.44 -6.06
N VAL A 23 8.46 0.60 -4.74
CA VAL A 23 7.50 0.05 -3.75
C VAL A 23 6.14 0.71 -3.88
N VAL A 24 6.12 2.03 -4.07
CA VAL A 24 4.90 2.81 -4.30
C VAL A 24 4.18 2.35 -5.57
N ASN A 25 4.92 2.13 -6.66
CA ASN A 25 4.33 1.60 -7.90
C ASN A 25 3.79 0.17 -7.72
N CYS A 26 4.49 -0.69 -6.98
CA CYS A 26 3.98 -2.02 -6.64
C CYS A 26 2.67 -1.95 -5.84
N ILE A 27 2.54 -1.01 -4.89
CA ILE A 27 1.30 -0.81 -4.12
C ILE A 27 0.16 -0.37 -5.04
N LYS A 28 0.39 0.55 -5.97
CA LYS A 28 -0.64 0.98 -6.95
C LYS A 28 -1.14 -0.17 -7.81
N VAL A 29 -0.23 -0.99 -8.31
CA VAL A 29 -0.57 -2.17 -9.12
C VAL A 29 -1.36 -3.18 -8.28
N ALA A 30 -0.90 -3.48 -7.07
CA ALA A 30 -1.59 -4.39 -6.16
C ALA A 30 -2.98 -3.87 -5.73
N SER A 31 -3.13 -2.56 -5.48
CA SER A 31 -4.41 -1.92 -5.19
C SER A 31 -5.39 -2.04 -6.35
N SER A 32 -4.89 -1.90 -7.59
CA SER A 32 -5.68 -2.04 -8.81
C SER A 32 -6.13 -3.48 -9.01
N GLN A 33 -5.23 -4.44 -8.83
CA GLN A 33 -5.55 -5.87 -8.90
C GLN A 33 -6.57 -6.27 -7.84
N LEU A 34 -6.40 -5.86 -6.58
CA LEU A 34 -7.38 -6.10 -5.52
C LEU A 34 -8.75 -5.50 -5.87
N THR A 35 -8.77 -4.30 -6.44
CA THR A 35 -10.00 -3.64 -6.88
C THR A 35 -10.72 -4.42 -7.98
N GLU A 36 -9.97 -5.02 -8.91
CA GLU A 36 -10.51 -5.85 -9.99
C GLU A 36 -11.08 -7.17 -9.46
N GLU A 37 -10.35 -7.87 -8.59
CA GLU A 37 -10.84 -9.11 -7.97
C GLU A 37 -12.09 -8.87 -7.10
N LEU A 38 -12.17 -7.73 -6.42
CA LEU A 38 -13.39 -7.36 -5.68
C LEU A 38 -14.58 -7.11 -6.59
N ARG A 39 -14.35 -6.63 -7.82
CA ARG A 39 -15.43 -6.43 -8.82
C ARG A 39 -15.85 -7.74 -9.46
N SER A 40 -14.94 -8.69 -9.65
CA SER A 40 -15.23 -10.03 -10.18
C SER A 40 -15.93 -10.93 -9.13
N CYS A 41 -15.77 -10.62 -7.84
CA CYS A 41 -16.42 -11.31 -6.73
C CYS A 41 -17.96 -11.21 -6.79
N LYS A 42 -18.62 -12.23 -7.33
CA LYS A 42 -20.09 -12.34 -7.40
C LYS A 42 -20.77 -12.44 -6.03
N HIS A 43 -20.04 -12.82 -4.98
CA HIS A 43 -20.57 -13.02 -3.63
C HIS A 43 -20.44 -11.79 -2.73
N CYS A 44 -19.76 -10.75 -3.20
CA CYS A 44 -19.52 -9.52 -2.47
C CYS A 44 -20.65 -8.52 -2.78
N SER A 45 -21.22 -7.88 -1.76
CA SER A 45 -22.21 -6.82 -1.98
C SER A 45 -21.58 -5.62 -2.68
N PRO A 46 -22.26 -4.96 -3.64
CA PRO A 46 -21.78 -3.72 -4.25
C PRO A 46 -21.44 -2.63 -3.22
N TYR A 47 -22.14 -2.62 -2.09
CA TYR A 47 -21.86 -1.71 -0.98
C TYR A 47 -20.50 -2.01 -0.34
N ASP A 48 -20.24 -3.27 0.00
CA ASP A 48 -18.98 -3.68 0.63
C ASP A 48 -17.79 -3.49 -0.31
N ILE A 49 -17.95 -3.82 -1.60
CA ILE A 49 -16.94 -3.60 -2.63
C ILE A 49 -16.54 -2.12 -2.68
N LYS A 50 -17.53 -1.21 -2.75
CA LYS A 50 -17.25 0.24 -2.77
C LYS A 50 -16.54 0.67 -1.49
N ARG A 51 -17.00 0.20 -0.33
CA ARG A 51 -16.41 0.55 0.96
C ARG A 51 -14.96 0.12 1.06
N LEU A 52 -14.64 -1.09 0.58
CA LEU A 52 -13.28 -1.61 0.56
C LEU A 52 -12.39 -0.85 -0.41
N GLN A 53 -12.88 -0.58 -1.63
CA GLN A 53 -12.15 0.21 -2.64
C GLN A 53 -11.81 1.61 -2.13
N HIS A 54 -12.74 2.26 -1.43
CA HIS A 54 -12.48 3.57 -0.81
C HIS A 54 -11.39 3.48 0.27
N ALA A 55 -11.40 2.45 1.10
CA ALA A 55 -10.40 2.26 2.15
C ALA A 55 -9.00 1.95 1.57
N VAL A 56 -8.93 1.10 0.53
CA VAL A 56 -7.69 0.80 -0.20
C VAL A 56 -7.10 2.08 -0.82
N LYS A 57 -7.92 2.87 -1.53
CA LYS A 57 -7.48 4.16 -2.10
C LYS A 57 -7.02 5.16 -1.04
N ALA A 58 -7.64 5.16 0.13
CA ALA A 58 -7.23 6.04 1.22
C ALA A 58 -5.81 5.69 1.70
N ILE A 59 -5.50 4.40 1.83
CA ILE A 59 -4.14 3.93 2.18
C ILE A 59 -3.15 4.30 1.10
N GLU A 60 -3.48 4.07 -0.17
CA GLU A 60 -2.62 4.46 -1.29
C GLU A 60 -2.26 5.95 -1.24
N ARG A 61 -3.24 6.82 -0.97
CA ARG A 61 -3.02 8.27 -0.83
C ARG A 61 -2.13 8.62 0.37
N GLU A 62 -2.30 7.95 1.49
CA GLU A 62 -1.48 8.16 2.69
C GLU A 62 -0.02 7.72 2.44
N VAL A 63 0.18 6.56 1.81
CA VAL A 63 1.51 6.07 1.40
C VAL A 63 2.18 7.05 0.42
N LEU A 64 1.40 7.62 -0.50
CA LEU A 64 1.86 8.62 -1.47
C LEU A 64 2.02 10.03 -0.92
N SER A 65 1.64 10.27 0.34
CA SER A 65 1.72 11.61 0.92
C SER A 65 3.17 12.01 1.15
N HIS A 66 3.44 13.32 1.23
CA HIS A 66 4.79 13.83 1.48
C HIS A 66 5.34 13.43 2.86
N LYS A 67 4.46 13.07 3.81
CA LYS A 67 4.80 12.63 5.17
C LYS A 67 3.87 11.48 5.59
N PRO A 68 4.10 10.25 5.09
CA PRO A 68 3.29 9.10 5.44
C PRO A 68 3.38 8.85 6.95
N ASN A 69 2.25 8.69 7.61
CA ASN A 69 2.22 8.39 9.04
C ASN A 69 2.00 6.89 9.26
N SER A 70 3.04 6.20 9.73
CA SER A 70 3.02 4.75 9.97
C SER A 70 1.91 4.31 10.95
N ARG A 71 1.58 5.12 11.97
CA ARG A 71 0.47 4.82 12.89
C ARG A 71 -0.87 4.93 12.19
N VAL A 72 -1.07 5.97 11.38
CA VAL A 72 -2.30 6.16 10.59
C VAL A 72 -2.47 5.00 9.61
N LEU A 73 -1.42 4.69 8.85
CA LEU A 73 -1.41 3.55 7.92
C LEU A 73 -1.72 2.23 8.61
N PHE A 74 -1.15 1.98 9.80
CA PHE A 74 -1.45 0.78 10.59
C PHE A 74 -2.94 0.69 10.96
N HIS A 75 -3.53 1.78 11.45
CA HIS A 75 -4.95 1.82 11.78
C HIS A 75 -5.85 1.65 10.56
N MET A 76 -5.49 2.26 9.43
CA MET A 76 -6.21 2.10 8.16
C MET A 76 -6.13 0.65 7.66
N LEU A 77 -4.94 0.04 7.72
CA LEU A 77 -4.74 -1.35 7.31
C LEU A 77 -5.57 -2.31 8.16
N LYS A 78 -5.57 -2.13 9.49
CA LYS A 78 -6.42 -2.91 10.41
C LYS A 78 -7.91 -2.74 10.09
N ARG A 79 -8.33 -1.54 9.71
CA ARG A 79 -9.71 -1.29 9.27
C ARG A 79 -10.03 -2.03 7.97
N VAL A 80 -9.12 -2.06 7.00
CA VAL A 80 -9.31 -2.84 5.76
C VAL A 80 -9.39 -4.33 6.07
N GLN A 81 -8.51 -4.86 6.91
CA GLN A 81 -8.56 -6.26 7.36
C GLN A 81 -9.94 -6.64 7.89
N ASN A 82 -10.48 -5.85 8.82
CA ASN A 82 -11.82 -6.09 9.38
C ASN A 82 -12.92 -6.07 8.30
N MET A 83 -12.81 -5.19 7.30
CA MET A 83 -13.76 -5.18 6.18
C MET A 83 -13.63 -6.43 5.31
N VAL A 84 -12.41 -6.87 5.00
CA VAL A 84 -12.15 -8.12 4.24
C VAL A 84 -12.65 -9.34 4.99
N ASP A 85 -12.53 -9.36 6.32
CA ASP A 85 -13.06 -10.44 7.15
C ASP A 85 -14.58 -10.48 7.21
N SER A 86 -15.23 -9.34 7.00
CA SER A 86 -16.69 -9.22 7.02
C SER A 86 -17.37 -9.63 5.70
N ILE A 87 -16.61 -9.77 4.60
CA ILE A 87 -17.18 -10.14 3.28
C ILE A 87 -17.02 -11.64 3.02
N LYS A 88 -17.90 -12.19 2.18
CA LYS A 88 -17.70 -13.54 1.60
C LYS A 88 -16.58 -13.47 0.58
N LYS A 89 -15.41 -13.98 0.96
CA LYS A 89 -14.17 -13.94 0.16
C LYS A 89 -14.08 -15.15 -0.77
N THR A 90 -13.61 -14.93 -2.00
CA THR A 90 -13.08 -16.00 -2.84
C THR A 90 -11.57 -16.16 -2.60
N PRO A 91 -10.96 -17.29 -2.95
CA PRO A 91 -9.51 -17.47 -2.85
C PRO A 91 -8.72 -16.38 -3.58
N GLU A 92 -9.21 -15.91 -4.73
CA GLU A 92 -8.57 -14.87 -5.55
C GLU A 92 -8.52 -13.53 -4.82
N VAL A 93 -9.65 -13.11 -4.23
CA VAL A 93 -9.72 -11.89 -3.40
C VAL A 93 -8.78 -11.98 -2.21
N LEU A 94 -8.71 -13.14 -1.55
CA LEU A 94 -7.83 -13.35 -0.41
C LEU A 94 -6.35 -13.24 -0.82
N MET A 95 -5.96 -13.88 -1.93
CA MET A 95 -4.59 -13.82 -2.44
C MET A 95 -4.20 -12.40 -2.87
N ALA A 96 -5.08 -11.70 -3.57
CA ALA A 96 -4.85 -10.30 -3.95
C ALA A 96 -4.72 -9.40 -2.72
N TYR A 97 -5.56 -9.62 -1.70
CA TYR A 97 -5.49 -8.88 -0.45
C TYR A 97 -4.18 -9.13 0.31
N ILE A 98 -3.75 -10.39 0.47
CA ILE A 98 -2.51 -10.72 1.19
C ILE A 98 -1.29 -10.10 0.51
N ARG A 99 -1.23 -10.14 -0.82
CA ARG A 99 -0.16 -9.49 -1.60
C ARG A 99 -0.14 -7.98 -1.37
N TRP A 100 -1.30 -7.35 -1.47
CA TRP A 100 -1.45 -5.92 -1.22
C TRP A 100 -1.09 -5.54 0.23
N GLN A 101 -1.58 -6.29 1.21
CA GLN A 101 -1.30 -6.10 2.63
C GLN A 101 0.21 -6.16 2.90
N SER A 102 0.90 -7.17 2.37
CA SER A 102 2.34 -7.35 2.58
C SER A 102 3.14 -6.13 2.09
N LEU A 103 2.76 -5.57 0.93
CA LEU A 103 3.38 -4.35 0.40
C LEU A 103 3.13 -3.14 1.31
N VAL A 104 1.90 -2.95 1.78
CA VAL A 104 1.57 -1.86 2.71
C VAL A 104 2.32 -2.02 4.04
N GLU A 105 2.41 -3.23 4.59
CA GLU A 105 3.16 -3.50 5.81
C GLU A 105 4.65 -3.21 5.64
N MET A 106 5.23 -3.53 4.48
CA MET A 106 6.60 -3.14 4.17
C MET A 106 6.76 -1.62 4.15
N SER A 107 5.84 -0.87 3.54
CA SER A 107 5.87 0.59 3.56
C SER A 107 5.71 1.19 4.96
N ILE A 108 4.88 0.59 5.82
CA ILE A 108 4.75 1.02 7.23
C ILE A 108 6.07 0.82 7.96
N LYS A 109 6.73 -0.33 7.76
CA LYS A 109 8.02 -0.65 8.40
C LYS A 109 9.16 0.22 7.86
N SER A 110 9.18 0.53 6.57
CA SER A 110 10.20 1.38 5.96
C SER A 110 10.03 2.86 6.32
N SER A 111 8.81 3.32 6.57
CA SER A 111 8.52 4.70 7.03
C SER A 111 8.94 4.96 8.49
N LEU A 112 9.49 3.95 9.18
CA LEU A 112 10.04 4.04 10.55
C LEU A 112 11.56 4.24 10.57
N VAL A 113 12.22 4.36 9.40
CA VAL A 113 13.67 4.61 9.27
C VAL A 113 13.92 6.07 8.94
#